data_AF-W9VPG7-F1
#
_entry.id   AF-W9VPG7-F1
#
_cell.length_a   1.000
_cell.length_b   1.000
_cell.length_c   1.000
_cell.angle_alpha   90.00
_cell.angle_beta   90.00
_cell.angle_gamma   90.00
#
_symmetry.space_group_name_H-M   'P 1'
#
loop_
_entity.id
_entity.type
_entity.pdbx_description
1 polymer ?
#
loop_
_entity_poly.entity_id
_entity_poly.type
_entity_poly.pdbx_seq_one_letter_code
_entity_poly.pdbx_strand_id
1 'polypeptide(L)'
;MTIRVDKKEIRKDPFLRFCMKTGIPLSILAVLLLWGGGYLPFPYVNPLFVFCTSLAILIGLAYNVRFVMLSVRSIREQEEHAKQKK
;
A
#
# COMPACT_ATOMS: atom_id res chain seq x y z
N MET A 1 -21.32 -16.00 -10.75
CA MET A 1 -20.24 -15.49 -11.63
C MET A 1 -19.11 -15.00 -10.72
N THR A 2 -18.02 -15.75 -10.57
CA THR A 2 -16.89 -15.31 -9.74
C THR A 2 -16.07 -14.30 -10.56
N ILE A 3 -16.25 -13.02 -10.28
CA ILE A 3 -15.47 -11.93 -10.91
C ILE A 3 -14.02 -12.10 -10.43
N ARG A 4 -13.14 -12.59 -11.31
CA ARG A 4 -11.72 -12.75 -10.99
C ARG A 4 -11.02 -11.43 -11.32
N VAL A 5 -10.82 -10.60 -10.31
CA VAL A 5 -9.96 -9.42 -10.42
C VAL A 5 -8.56 -9.89 -10.81
N ASP A 6 -8.04 -9.44 -11.96
CA ASP A 6 -6.67 -9.74 -12.35
C ASP A 6 -5.70 -8.94 -11.49
N LYS A 7 -5.32 -9.54 -10.35
CA LYS A 7 -4.37 -8.95 -9.40
C LYS A 7 -3.00 -8.72 -10.03
N LYS A 8 -2.62 -9.43 -11.11
CA LYS A 8 -1.31 -9.24 -11.76
C LYS A 8 -1.29 -7.96 -12.57
N GLU A 9 -2.40 -7.62 -13.21
CA GLU A 9 -2.53 -6.39 -13.98
C GLU A 9 -2.53 -5.14 -13.08
N ILE A 10 -3.28 -5.18 -11.98
CA ILE A 10 -3.30 -4.08 -10.99
C ILE A 10 -1.91 -3.85 -10.38
N ARG A 11 -1.12 -4.92 -10.17
CA ARG A 11 0.22 -4.83 -9.58
C ARG A 11 1.30 -4.34 -10.56
N LYS A 12 0.98 -4.14 -11.85
CA LYS A 12 1.86 -3.50 -12.83
C LYS A 12 1.83 -1.97 -12.73
N ASP A 13 0.84 -1.38 -12.05
CA ASP A 13 0.73 0.06 -11.91
C ASP A 13 2.01 0.63 -11.22
N PRO A 14 2.69 1.61 -11.87
CA PRO A 14 3.97 2.12 -11.38
C PRO A 14 3.84 2.85 -10.05
N PHE A 15 2.68 3.43 -9.75
CA PHE A 15 2.41 4.09 -8.47
C PHE A 15 2.28 3.06 -7.35
N LEU A 16 1.53 1.96 -7.56
CA LEU A 16 1.47 0.85 -6.61
C LEU A 16 2.86 0.26 -6.33
N ARG A 17 3.67 0.07 -7.38
CA ARG A 17 5.05 -0.41 -7.23
C ARG A 17 5.92 0.56 -6.44
N PHE A 18 5.79 1.87 -6.69
CA PHE A 18 6.50 2.88 -5.93
C PHE A 18 6.11 2.83 -4.46
N CYS A 19 4.81 2.84 -4.14
CA CYS A 19 4.32 2.73 -2.77
C CYS A 19 4.78 1.45 -2.06
N MET A 20 4.88 0.31 -2.76
CA MET A 20 5.44 -0.90 -2.17
C MET A 20 6.95 -0.76 -1.90
N LYS A 21 7.71 -0.22 -2.86
CA LYS A 21 9.16 -0.07 -2.74
C LYS A 21 9.57 0.94 -1.67
N THR A 22 8.76 1.95 -1.39
CA THR A 22 9.04 2.96 -0.37
C THR A 22 8.37 2.65 0.96
N GLY A 23 7.12 2.20 0.94
CA GLY A 23 6.34 1.89 2.12
C GLY A 23 6.88 0.69 2.90
N ILE A 24 7.28 -0.40 2.22
CA ILE A 24 7.77 -1.61 2.93
C ILE A 24 9.05 -1.32 3.73
N PRO A 25 10.14 -0.74 3.13
CA PRO A 25 11.34 -0.42 3.90
C PRO A 25 11.08 0.58 5.03
N LEU A 26 10.20 1.56 4.79
CA LEU A 26 9.86 2.56 5.79
C LEU A 26 9.11 1.96 6.98
N SER A 27 8.18 1.04 6.75
CA SER A 27 7.49 0.30 7.80
C SER A 27 8.45 -0.57 8.61
N ILE A 28 9.40 -1.24 7.95
CA ILE A 28 10.45 -2.01 8.63
C ILE A 28 11.28 -1.09 9.52
N LEU A 29 11.71 0.06 8.99
CA LEU A 29 12.45 1.06 9.76
C LEU A 29 11.66 1.57 10.97
N ALA A 30 10.37 1.84 10.81
CA ALA A 30 9.51 2.26 11.92
C ALA A 30 9.42 1.19 13.01
N VAL A 31 9.28 -0.09 12.65
CA VAL A 31 9.28 -1.20 13.63
C VAL A 31 10.62 -1.31 14.36
N LEU A 32 11.73 -1.14 13.64
CA LEU A 32 13.08 -1.12 14.25
C LEU A 32 13.24 0.04 15.23
N LEU A 33 12.74 1.23 14.89
CA LEU A 33 12.78 2.40 15.76
C LEU A 33 11.89 2.21 17.00
N LEU A 34 10.72 1.61 16.84
CA LEU A 34 9.84 1.28 17.98
C LEU A 34 10.54 0.34 18.96
N TRP A 35 11.17 -0.71 18.44
CA TRP A 35 11.91 -1.66 19.26
C TRP A 35 13.14 -1.02 19.89
N GLY A 36 13.92 -0.27 19.11
CA GLY A 36 15.14 0.40 19.55
C GLY A 36 14.88 1.48 20.60
N GLY A 37 13.75 2.18 20.53
CA GLY A 37 13.37 3.24 21.49
C GLY A 37 13.16 2.73 22.91
N GLY A 38 12.89 1.44 23.09
CA GLY A 38 12.78 0.81 24.41
C GLY A 38 14.13 0.49 25.08
N TYR A 39 15.20 0.33 24.30
CA TYR A 39 16.52 -0.08 24.81
C TYR A 39 17.57 1.02 24.74
N LEU A 40 17.39 2.00 23.85
CA LEU A 40 18.37 3.06 23.61
C LEU A 40 17.93 4.35 24.32
N PRO A 41 18.77 4.94 25.18
CA PRO A 41 18.46 6.20 25.88
C PRO A 41 18.54 7.45 24.97
N PHE A 42 18.40 7.27 23.66
CA PHE A 42 18.53 8.37 22.69
C PHE A 42 17.23 9.19 22.61
N PRO A 43 17.27 10.50 22.92
CA PRO A 43 16.07 11.35 22.98
C PRO A 43 15.38 11.53 21.62
N TYR A 44 16.06 11.21 20.52
CA TYR A 44 15.56 11.40 19.17
C TYR A 44 14.84 10.18 18.58
N VAL A 45 14.93 8.99 19.20
CA VAL A 45 14.37 7.77 18.61
C VAL A 45 12.85 7.81 18.53
N ASN A 46 12.20 8.31 19.57
CA ASN A 46 10.74 8.39 19.65
C ASN A 46 10.13 9.37 18.61
N PRO A 47 10.61 10.63 18.44
CA PRO A 47 10.11 11.49 17.38
C PRO A 47 10.42 10.97 15.97
N LEU A 48 11.57 10.30 15.77
CA LEU A 48 11.90 9.67 14.48
C LEU A 48 10.92 8.53 14.15
N PHE A 49 10.56 7.73 15.16
CA PHE A 49 9.55 6.68 15.05
C PHE A 49 8.19 7.24 14.63
N VAL A 50 7.72 8.29 15.30
CA VAL A 50 6.43 8.93 14.99
C VAL A 50 6.43 9.46 13.56
N PHE A 51 7.53 10.10 13.12
CA PHE A 51 7.66 10.61 11.76
C PHE A 51 7.64 9.47 10.71
N CYS A 52 8.47 8.44 10.88
CA CYS A 52 8.51 7.31 9.94
C CYS A 52 7.17 6.58 9.86
N THR A 53 6.52 6.36 11.01
CA THR A 53 5.22 5.70 11.10
C THR A 53 4.14 6.52 10.41
N SER A 54 4.13 7.84 10.61
CA SER A 54 3.16 8.73 9.95
C SER A 54 3.29 8.68 8.43
N LEU A 55 4.51 8.72 7.90
CA LEU A 55 4.77 8.57 6.47
C LEU A 55 4.38 7.17 5.95
N ALA A 56 4.69 6.11 6.71
CA ALA A 56 4.32 4.74 6.33
C ALA A 56 2.79 4.57 6.24
N ILE A 57 2.04 5.15 7.19
CA ILE A 57 0.57 5.15 7.18
C ILE A 57 0.05 5.89 5.95
N LEU A 58 0.57 7.07 5.64
CA LEU A 58 0.14 7.85 4.47
C LEU A 58 0.39 7.10 3.16
N ILE A 59 1.56 6.47 3.01
CA ILE A 59 1.89 5.66 1.83
C ILE A 59 0.98 4.42 1.74
N GLY A 60 0.72 3.76 2.87
CA GLY A 60 -0.19 2.61 2.94
C GLY A 60 -1.63 2.98 2.58
N LEU A 61 -2.11 4.14 3.03
CA LEU A 61 -3.44 4.65 2.68
C LEU A 61 -3.53 4.94 1.18
N ALA A 62 -2.55 5.66 0.62
CA ALA A 62 -2.49 5.98 -0.80
C ALA A 62 -2.46 4.71 -1.67
N TYR A 63 -1.69 3.70 -1.26
CA TYR A 63 -1.67 2.38 -1.91
C TYR A 63 -3.05 1.72 -1.93
N ASN A 64 -3.72 1.66 -0.77
CA ASN A 64 -5.03 1.01 -0.64
C ASN A 64 -6.10 1.72 -1.47
N VAL A 65 -6.14 3.06 -1.45
CA VAL A 65 -7.10 3.84 -2.25
C VAL A 65 -6.90 3.58 -3.75
N ARG A 66 -5.65 3.62 -4.23
CA ARG A 66 -5.35 3.36 -5.64
C ARG A 66 -5.70 1.91 -6.04
N PHE A 67 -5.40 0.95 -5.16
CA PHE A 67 -5.74 -0.45 -5.39
C PHE A 67 -7.25 -0.66 -5.50
N VAL A 68 -8.05 -0.06 -4.60
CA VAL A 68 -9.51 -0.14 -4.64
C VAL A 68 -10.06 0.50 -5.92
N MET A 69 -9.57 1.68 -6.29
CA MET A 69 -9.97 2.37 -7.53
C MET A 69 -9.74 1.49 -8.77
N LEU A 70 -8.56 0.90 -8.89
CA LEU A 70 -8.22 -0.01 -10.01
C LEU A 70 -9.06 -1.29 -9.97
N SER A 71 -9.32 -1.83 -8.77
CA SER A 71 -10.17 -3.01 -8.61
C SER A 71 -11.58 -2.74 -9.09
N VAL A 72 -12.19 -1.63 -8.68
CA VAL A 72 -13.54 -1.21 -9.11
C VAL A 72 -13.60 -1.00 -10.63
N ARG A 73 -12.58 -0.36 -11.21
CA ARG A 73 -12.49 -0.19 -12.66
C ARG A 73 -12.43 -1.53 -13.40
N SER A 74 -11.59 -2.45 -12.96
CA SER A 74 -11.46 -3.77 -13.57
C SER A 74 -12.75 -4.60 -13.49
N ILE A 75 -13.53 -4.44 -12.41
CA ILE A 75 -14.83 -5.09 -12.25
C ILE A 75 -15.83 -4.55 -13.30
N ARG A 76 -15.88 -3.23 -13.49
CA ARG A 76 -16.77 -2.59 -14.48
C ARG A 76 -16.44 -3.02 -15.91
N GLU A 77 -15.16 -3.05 -16.27
CA GLU A 77 -14.71 -3.49 -17.60
C GLU A 77 -15.11 -4.96 -17.86
N GLN A 78 -14.99 -5.84 -16.87
CA GLN A 78 -15.43 -7.23 -16.97
C GLN A 78 -16.96 -7.36 -17.14
N GLU A 79 -17.75 -6.53 -16.45
CA GLU A 79 -19.21 -6.51 -16.58
C GLU A 79 -19.66 -6.05 -17.98
N GLU A 80 -19.00 -5.05 -18.55
CA GLU A 80 -19.28 -4.55 -19.90
C GLU A 80 -18.96 -5.61 -20.97
N HIS A 81 -17.79 -6.27 -20.88
CA HIS A 81 -17.43 -7.37 -21.78
C HIS A 81 -18.38 -8.58 -21.64
N ALA A 82 -18.88 -8.86 -20.44
CA ALA A 82 -19.86 -9.92 -20.22
C ALA A 82 -21.22 -9.60 -20.85
N LYS A 83 -21.63 -8.32 -20.87
CA LYS A 83 -22.86 -7.87 -21.54
C LYS A 83 -22.75 -7.91 -23.07
N GLN A 84 -21.59 -7.61 -23.65
CA GLN A 84 -21.38 -7.66 -25.11
C GLN A 84 -21.33 -9.09 -25.69
N LYS A 85 -21.05 -10.10 -24.85
CA LYS A 85 -21.03 -11.52 -25.25
C LYS A 85 -22.38 -12.23 -25.13
N LYS A 86 -23.41 -11.55 -24.61
CA LYS A 86 -24.79 -12.03 -24.51
C LYS A 86 -25.62 -11.48 -25.64
#